data_AF-A0A370U7G9-F1
#
_entry.id   AF-A0A370U7G9-F1
#
_cell.length_a   1.000
_cell.length_b   1.000
_cell.length_c   1.000
_cell.angle_alpha   90.00
_cell.angle_beta   90.00
_cell.angle_gamma   90.00
#
_symmetry.space_group_name_H-M   'P 1'
#
loop_
_entity.id
_entity.type
_entity.pdbx_description
1 polymer ?
#
loop_
_entity_poly.entity_id
_entity_poly.type
_entity_poly.pdbx_seq_one_letter_code
_entity_poly.pdbx_strand_id
1 'polypeptide(L)'
;MNKPALALAGLGLVYIIYRGSKMLAVDDVRGMRNKNPMNVVKTNIQWDGKTEGEDPTFETFKTYSYGIRAGAKLLVNYQKLYGINTVQGLINRYAPSHENPTSAYINHVAAAVGVAPDQPIDVQANLYKLVAAIIKFEIGAVPFSAWYIKNSIKELTA
;
A
#
# COMPACT_ATOMS: atom_id res chain seq x y z
N MET A 1 24.76 39.18 19.57
CA MET A 1 23.44 39.85 19.51
C MET A 1 22.87 39.63 18.13
N ASN A 2 21.81 38.82 18.04
CA ASN A 2 20.72 38.79 17.04
C ASN A 2 20.16 37.36 16.92
N LYS A 3 18.91 37.25 17.36
CA LYS A 3 18.07 36.05 17.48
C LYS A 3 17.38 35.70 16.14
N PRO A 4 16.78 34.49 16.02
CA PRO A 4 16.63 33.74 14.77
C PRO A 4 15.32 34.04 14.03
N ALA A 5 15.29 33.79 12.73
CA ALA A 5 14.06 33.71 11.96
C ALA A 5 13.50 32.27 12.01
N LEU A 6 12.38 32.10 12.73
CA LEU A 6 11.47 30.98 12.54
C LEU A 6 10.85 31.07 11.14
N ALA A 7 10.96 30.00 10.35
CA ALA A 7 10.06 29.75 9.23
C ALA A 7 9.35 28.41 9.48
N LEU A 8 8.12 28.52 9.97
CA LEU A 8 7.11 27.47 9.95
C LEU A 8 6.70 27.22 8.49
N ALA A 9 7.11 26.07 7.93
CA ALA A 9 6.52 25.51 6.72
C ALA A 9 6.36 23.99 6.93
N GLY A 10 5.16 23.62 7.38
CA GLY A 10 4.77 22.25 7.71
C GLY A 10 4.76 21.30 6.51
N LEU A 11 4.86 20.01 6.83
CA LEU A 11 4.66 18.83 5.98
C LEU A 11 5.76 18.45 4.97
N GLY A 12 6.66 19.36 4.56
CA GLY A 12 7.76 19.03 3.63
C GLY A 12 9.00 18.37 4.25
N LEU A 13 9.21 18.55 5.56
CA LEU A 13 10.49 18.21 6.22
C LEU A 13 10.67 16.73 6.62
N VAL A 14 9.60 15.94 6.72
CA VAL A 14 9.70 14.53 7.14
C VAL A 14 10.22 13.61 6.02
N TYR A 15 10.15 14.04 4.75
CA TYR A 15 10.60 13.24 3.59
C TYR A 15 12.12 13.23 3.38
N ILE A 16 12.88 14.11 4.04
CA ILE A 16 14.28 14.38 3.68
C ILE A 16 15.32 13.51 4.43
N ILE A 17 14.99 12.86 5.55
CA ILE A 17 16.05 12.41 6.48
C ILE A 17 16.71 11.04 6.17
N TYR A 18 16.29 10.24 5.18
CA TYR A 18 16.97 8.93 4.97
C TYR A 18 17.15 8.51 3.49
N ARG A 19 17.88 9.30 2.70
CA ARG A 19 18.25 8.93 1.33
C ARG A 19 19.45 7.97 1.29
N GLY A 20 19.16 6.66 1.31
CA GLY A 20 20.09 5.62 0.84
C GLY A 20 19.88 5.31 -0.65
N SER A 21 20.91 4.78 -1.32
CA SER A 21 20.91 4.45 -2.76
C SER A 21 19.77 3.51 -3.21
N LYS A 22 19.26 2.64 -2.32
CA LYS A 22 18.07 1.80 -2.61
C LYS A 22 16.75 2.56 -2.68
N MET A 23 16.61 3.73 -2.05
CA MET A 23 15.38 4.54 -2.14
C MET A 23 15.32 5.34 -3.46
N LEU A 24 16.47 5.79 -3.97
CA LEU A 24 16.53 6.50 -5.26
C LEU A 24 16.02 5.64 -6.43
N ALA A 25 16.19 4.31 -6.35
CA ALA A 25 15.65 3.39 -7.36
C ALA A 25 14.13 3.16 -7.24
N VAL A 26 13.52 3.46 -6.09
CA VAL A 26 12.08 3.24 -5.84
C VAL A 26 11.26 4.45 -6.28
N ASP A 27 11.81 5.66 -6.21
CA ASP A 27 11.14 6.89 -6.65
C ASP A 27 10.71 6.83 -8.14
N ASP A 28 11.48 6.13 -8.98
CA ASP A 28 11.17 5.92 -10.40
C ASP A 28 10.18 4.76 -10.64
N VAL A 29 9.76 4.02 -9.63
CA VAL A 29 8.76 2.96 -9.79
C VAL A 29 7.37 3.58 -9.99
N ARG A 30 6.61 3.05 -10.95
CA ARG A 30 5.25 3.52 -11.31
C ARG A 30 4.34 3.77 -10.10
N GLY A 31 4.29 2.83 -9.16
CA GLY A 31 3.47 2.97 -7.95
C GLY A 31 3.87 4.16 -7.08
N MET A 32 5.15 4.56 -7.08
CA MET A 32 5.61 5.76 -6.38
C MET A 32 5.21 7.03 -7.12
N ARG A 33 5.44 7.08 -8.44
CA ARG A 33 5.04 8.23 -9.28
C ARG A 33 3.54 8.53 -9.19
N ASN A 34 2.71 7.49 -9.18
CA ASN A 34 1.24 7.62 -9.11
C ASN A 34 0.73 7.83 -7.66
N LYS A 35 1.61 7.83 -6.65
CA LYS A 35 1.26 7.79 -5.22
C LYS A 35 0.30 6.63 -4.89
N ASN A 36 0.49 5.52 -5.61
CA ASN A 36 -0.30 4.29 -5.57
C ASN A 36 0.64 3.09 -5.28
N PRO A 37 1.21 2.99 -4.07
CA PRO A 37 2.24 2.00 -3.76
C PRO A 37 1.72 0.56 -3.71
N MET A 38 0.41 0.35 -3.74
CA MET A 38 -0.22 -0.97 -3.83
C MET A 38 -0.73 -1.29 -5.23
N ASN A 39 -0.44 -0.45 -6.24
CA ASN A 39 -0.86 -0.64 -7.64
C ASN A 39 -2.39 -0.92 -7.77
N VAL A 40 -3.23 -0.11 -7.12
CA VAL A 40 -4.70 -0.17 -7.31
C VAL A 40 -5.04 0.18 -8.76
N VAL A 41 -5.75 -0.72 -9.45
CA VAL A 41 -6.14 -0.60 -10.86
C VAL A 41 -7.25 0.44 -11.03
N LYS A 42 -7.23 1.18 -12.14
CA LYS A 42 -8.26 2.15 -12.51
C LYS A 42 -9.63 1.47 -12.63
N THR A 43 -10.62 2.04 -11.95
CA THR A 43 -12.02 1.65 -12.05
C THR A 43 -12.92 2.89 -11.95
N ASN A 44 -14.23 2.70 -12.03
CA ASN A 44 -15.21 3.78 -11.81
C ASN A 44 -15.37 4.18 -10.33
N ILE A 45 -14.68 3.48 -9.41
CA ILE A 45 -14.70 3.81 -7.98
C ILE A 45 -14.08 5.19 -7.75
N GLN A 46 -14.80 6.04 -7.02
CA GLN A 46 -14.35 7.36 -6.59
C GLN A 46 -13.67 7.25 -5.23
N TRP A 47 -12.38 6.90 -5.23
CA TRP A 47 -11.58 6.86 -4.00
C TRP A 47 -11.32 8.26 -3.48
N ASP A 48 -11.38 8.49 -2.16
CA ASP A 48 -10.98 9.79 -1.63
C ASP A 48 -9.51 10.03 -1.94
N GLY A 49 -9.21 11.24 -2.42
CA GLY A 49 -7.88 11.60 -2.86
C GLY A 49 -7.46 11.01 -4.21
N LYS A 50 -8.33 10.30 -4.95
CA LYS A 50 -8.12 10.03 -6.39
C LYS A 50 -7.97 11.36 -7.13
N THR A 51 -7.09 11.38 -8.12
CA THR A 51 -6.85 12.53 -8.99
C THR A 51 -6.55 12.04 -10.40
N GLU A 52 -6.65 12.94 -11.37
CA GLU A 52 -6.28 12.63 -12.73
C GLU A 52 -4.78 12.32 -12.80
N GLY A 53 -4.43 11.31 -13.60
CA GLY A 53 -3.05 10.90 -13.81
C GLY A 53 -2.92 10.16 -15.13
N GLU A 54 -1.71 10.23 -15.70
CA GLU A 54 -1.39 9.80 -17.06
C GLU A 54 -1.32 8.27 -17.23
N ASP A 55 -1.27 7.53 -16.12
CA ASP A 55 -1.16 6.07 -16.17
C ASP A 55 -2.44 5.43 -16.74
N PRO A 56 -2.38 4.64 -17.82
CA PRO A 56 -3.59 4.09 -18.44
C PRO A 56 -4.26 3.00 -17.59
N THR A 57 -3.55 2.37 -16.64
CA THR A 57 -3.99 1.16 -15.94
C THR A 57 -4.21 1.39 -14.45
N PHE A 58 -3.41 2.23 -13.79
CA PHE A 58 -3.39 2.36 -12.33
C PHE A 58 -3.90 3.71 -11.85
N GLU A 59 -4.61 3.69 -10.72
CA GLU A 59 -5.12 4.91 -10.09
C GLU A 59 -3.96 5.85 -9.70
N THR A 60 -4.24 7.15 -9.72
CA THR A 60 -3.32 8.18 -9.22
C THR A 60 -3.96 8.90 -8.03
N PHE A 61 -3.17 9.16 -7.00
CA PHE A 61 -3.65 9.74 -5.75
C PHE A 61 -2.94 11.05 -5.40
N LYS A 62 -3.62 11.92 -4.63
CA LYS A 62 -3.06 13.18 -4.12
C LYS A 62 -1.87 12.97 -3.19
N THR A 63 -1.89 11.91 -2.37
CA THR A 63 -0.82 11.52 -1.43
C THR A 63 -0.69 9.99 -1.34
N TYR A 64 0.47 9.49 -0.89
CA TYR A 64 0.68 8.05 -0.67
C TYR A 64 -0.31 7.45 0.33
N SER A 65 -0.68 8.20 1.37
CA SER A 65 -1.67 7.79 2.36
C SER A 65 -3.02 7.43 1.71
N TYR A 66 -3.46 8.21 0.72
CA TYR A 66 -4.67 7.94 -0.04
C TYR A 66 -4.56 6.63 -0.85
N GLY A 67 -3.45 6.40 -1.54
CA GLY A 67 -3.23 5.16 -2.30
C GLY A 67 -3.11 3.92 -1.42
N ILE A 68 -2.42 4.02 -0.28
CA ILE A 68 -2.34 2.94 0.73
C ILE A 68 -3.72 2.62 1.27
N ARG A 69 -4.51 3.63 1.62
CA ARG A 69 -5.87 3.44 2.16
C ARG A 69 -6.79 2.76 1.14
N ALA A 70 -6.71 3.15 -0.14
CA ALA A 70 -7.53 2.54 -1.19
C ALA A 70 -7.26 1.03 -1.31
N GLY A 71 -5.98 0.63 -1.39
CA GLY A 71 -5.61 -0.79 -1.45
C GLY A 71 -6.00 -1.55 -0.18
N ALA A 72 -5.79 -0.97 1.01
CA ALA A 72 -6.20 -1.58 2.27
C ALA A 72 -7.73 -1.80 2.36
N LYS A 73 -8.52 -0.83 1.86
CA LYS A 73 -9.99 -0.91 1.84
C LYS A 73 -10.49 -2.04 0.93
N LEU A 74 -9.78 -2.36 -0.15
CA LEU A 74 -10.09 -3.53 -0.98
C LEU A 74 -9.97 -4.82 -0.16
N LEU A 75 -8.87 -5.02 0.56
CA LEU A 75 -8.65 -6.23 1.36
C LEU A 75 -9.73 -6.43 2.43
N VAL A 76 -10.06 -5.37 3.17
CA VAL A 76 -11.13 -5.41 4.18
C VAL A 76 -12.48 -5.73 3.53
N ASN A 77 -12.78 -5.11 2.39
CA ASN A 77 -14.02 -5.38 1.66
C ASN A 77 -14.08 -6.81 1.09
N TYR A 78 -12.94 -7.41 0.73
CA TYR A 78 -12.91 -8.79 0.26
C TYR A 78 -13.40 -9.76 1.34
N GLN A 79 -12.96 -9.58 2.59
CA GLN A 79 -13.50 -10.33 3.71
C GLN A 79 -14.95 -9.96 3.99
N LYS A 80 -15.24 -8.66 4.18
CA LYS A 80 -16.55 -8.19 4.65
C LYS A 80 -17.69 -8.48 3.68
N LEU A 81 -17.46 -8.34 2.37
CA LEU A 81 -18.51 -8.43 1.36
C LEU A 81 -18.55 -9.79 0.64
N TYR A 82 -17.44 -10.53 0.64
CA TYR A 82 -17.32 -11.78 -0.13
C TYR A 82 -16.82 -12.98 0.70
N GLY A 83 -16.55 -12.80 1.99
CA GLY A 83 -16.06 -13.86 2.87
C GLY A 83 -14.62 -14.31 2.57
N ILE A 84 -13.87 -13.56 1.74
CA ILE A 84 -12.51 -13.93 1.34
C ILE A 84 -11.53 -13.52 2.44
N ASN A 85 -11.04 -14.50 3.19
CA ASN A 85 -10.25 -14.27 4.39
C ASN A 85 -8.99 -15.16 4.50
N THR A 86 -8.49 -15.66 3.37
CA THR A 86 -7.20 -16.38 3.29
C THR A 86 -6.23 -15.56 2.44
N VAL A 87 -4.92 -15.67 2.68
CA VAL A 87 -3.93 -14.95 1.85
C VAL A 87 -4.05 -15.34 0.39
N GLN A 88 -4.23 -16.62 0.11
CA GLN A 88 -4.48 -17.15 -1.23
C GLN A 88 -5.69 -16.48 -1.87
N GLY A 89 -6.83 -16.42 -1.18
CA GLY A 89 -8.04 -15.81 -1.72
C GLY A 89 -7.90 -14.30 -1.94
N LEU A 90 -7.28 -13.60 -0.99
CA LEU A 90 -7.05 -12.16 -1.08
C LEU A 90 -6.18 -11.82 -2.30
N ILE A 91 -5.03 -12.48 -2.46
CA ILE A 91 -4.11 -12.19 -3.56
C ILE A 91 -4.65 -12.66 -4.91
N ASN A 92 -5.31 -13.82 -4.99
CA ASN A 92 -5.97 -14.26 -6.23
C ASN A 92 -7.01 -13.25 -6.73
N ARG A 93 -7.72 -12.59 -5.81
CA ARG A 93 -8.68 -11.54 -6.17
C ARG A 93 -8.00 -10.20 -6.47
N TYR A 94 -6.96 -9.85 -5.71
CA TYR A 94 -6.23 -8.59 -5.86
C TYR A 94 -5.42 -8.54 -7.17
N ALA A 95 -4.78 -9.65 -7.53
CA ALA A 95 -3.94 -9.81 -8.71
C ALA A 95 -4.17 -11.21 -9.33
N PRO A 96 -5.27 -11.41 -10.09
CA PRO A 96 -5.55 -12.70 -10.71
C PRO A 96 -4.45 -13.08 -11.70
N SER A 97 -3.83 -14.26 -11.50
CA SER A 97 -2.87 -14.83 -12.46
C SER A 97 -3.56 -15.30 -13.72
N HIS A 98 -2.84 -15.24 -14.85
CA HIS A 98 -3.12 -16.15 -15.96
C HIS A 98 -2.32 -17.45 -15.88
N GLU A 99 -1.03 -17.46 -15.56
CA GLU A 99 -0.24 -18.71 -15.44
C GLU A 99 0.99 -18.51 -14.53
N ASN A 100 0.93 -18.89 -13.25
CA ASN A 100 2.07 -18.97 -12.29
C ASN A 100 2.74 -17.73 -11.62
N PRO A 101 2.37 -16.44 -11.81
CA PRO A 101 2.95 -15.36 -10.96
C PRO A 101 2.34 -15.28 -9.56
N THR A 102 1.20 -15.94 -9.30
CA THR A 102 0.44 -15.75 -8.06
C THR A 102 0.96 -16.58 -6.88
N SER A 103 1.63 -17.73 -7.11
CA SER A 103 2.19 -18.52 -6.01
C SER A 103 3.32 -17.80 -5.26
N ALA A 104 4.20 -17.10 -5.97
CA ALA A 104 5.28 -16.32 -5.33
C ALA A 104 4.72 -15.14 -4.52
N TYR A 105 3.70 -14.46 -5.05
CA TYR A 105 3.01 -13.38 -4.35
C TYR A 105 2.31 -13.88 -3.09
N ILE A 106 1.52 -14.95 -3.21
CA ILE A 106 0.85 -15.60 -2.08
C ILE A 106 1.86 -16.00 -1.00
N ASN A 107 2.93 -16.70 -1.38
CA ASN A 107 3.94 -17.16 -0.42
C ASN A 107 4.65 -16.00 0.26
N HIS A 108 4.97 -14.91 -0.47
CA HIS A 108 5.55 -13.71 0.10
C HIS A 108 4.65 -13.09 1.17
N VAL A 109 3.37 -12.90 0.86
CA VAL A 109 2.40 -12.28 1.77
C VAL A 109 2.09 -13.20 2.95
N ALA A 110 1.95 -14.51 2.71
CA ALA A 110 1.67 -15.51 3.75
C ALA A 110 2.82 -15.58 4.77
N ALA A 111 4.07 -15.59 4.29
CA ALA A 111 5.26 -15.56 5.15
C ALA A 111 5.33 -14.26 5.98
N ALA A 112 5.00 -13.11 5.40
CA ALA A 112 4.99 -11.83 6.12
C ALA A 112 3.91 -11.75 7.21
N VAL A 113 2.76 -12.39 6.99
CA VAL A 113 1.68 -12.47 7.98
C VAL A 113 2.01 -13.51 9.07
N GLY A 114 2.64 -14.63 8.68
CA GLY A 114 3.00 -15.76 9.53
C GLY A 114 1.96 -16.88 9.55
N VAL A 115 1.32 -17.15 8.40
CA VAL A 115 0.22 -18.12 8.26
C VAL A 115 0.40 -18.98 7.01
N ALA A 116 -0.28 -20.12 6.93
CA ALA A 116 -0.37 -20.86 5.67
C ALA A 116 -1.25 -20.09 4.65
N PRO A 117 -1.00 -20.22 3.33
CA PRO A 117 -1.76 -19.51 2.29
C PRO A 117 -3.29 -19.64 2.38
N ASP A 118 -3.78 -20.81 2.73
CA ASP A 118 -5.20 -21.20 2.81
C ASP A 118 -5.76 -21.10 4.24
N GLN A 119 -4.93 -20.75 5.22
CA GLN A 119 -5.37 -20.56 6.61
C GLN A 119 -6.26 -19.31 6.70
N PRO A 120 -7.49 -19.43 7.26
CA PRO A 120 -8.33 -18.28 7.53
C PRO A 120 -7.67 -17.31 8.52
N ILE A 121 -7.78 -16.01 8.23
CA ILE A 121 -7.28 -14.93 9.07
C ILE A 121 -8.38 -13.88 9.29
N ASP A 122 -8.23 -13.10 10.35
CA ASP A 122 -8.87 -11.79 10.46
C ASP A 122 -8.06 -10.78 9.64
N VAL A 123 -8.66 -10.23 8.58
CA VAL A 123 -7.97 -9.31 7.66
C VAL A 123 -7.70 -7.97 8.35
N GLN A 124 -8.62 -7.46 9.18
CA GLN A 124 -8.43 -6.20 9.88
C GLN A 124 -7.30 -6.32 10.91
N ALA A 125 -7.27 -7.41 11.68
CA ALA A 125 -6.20 -7.67 12.66
C ALA A 125 -4.81 -7.78 12.02
N ASN A 126 -4.74 -8.26 10.76
CA ASN A 126 -3.49 -8.44 10.02
C ASN A 126 -3.22 -7.35 8.98
N LEU A 127 -4.06 -6.30 8.90
CA LEU A 127 -4.10 -5.38 7.76
C LEU A 127 -2.77 -4.66 7.52
N TYR A 128 -2.10 -4.23 8.59
CA TYR A 128 -0.78 -3.60 8.48
C TYR A 128 0.26 -4.52 7.82
N LYS A 129 0.33 -5.80 8.23
CA LYS A 129 1.28 -6.77 7.69
C LYS A 129 0.97 -7.05 6.22
N LEU A 130 -0.31 -7.24 5.88
CA LEU A 130 -0.78 -7.46 4.51
C LEU A 130 -0.40 -6.29 3.60
N VAL A 131 -0.72 -5.06 4.02
CA VAL A 131 -0.41 -3.83 3.27
C VAL A 131 1.10 -3.67 3.07
N ALA A 132 1.90 -3.85 4.13
CA ALA A 132 3.35 -3.73 4.02
C ALA A 132 3.96 -4.78 3.07
N ALA A 133 3.47 -6.02 3.11
CA ALA A 133 3.91 -7.10 2.22
C ALA A 133 3.53 -6.85 0.76
N ILE A 134 2.30 -6.40 0.50
CA ILE A 134 1.84 -6.02 -0.84
C ILE A 134 2.69 -4.88 -1.40
N ILE A 135 2.90 -3.80 -0.64
CA ILE A 135 3.78 -2.70 -1.07
C ILE A 135 5.17 -3.23 -1.40
N LYS A 136 5.75 -4.07 -0.54
CA LYS A 136 7.07 -4.66 -0.78
C LYS A 136 7.13 -5.45 -2.07
N PHE A 137 6.10 -6.22 -2.39
CA PHE A 137 6.01 -7.00 -3.61
C PHE A 137 5.84 -6.11 -4.86
N GLU A 138 4.94 -5.12 -4.79
CA GLU A 138 4.56 -4.27 -5.92
C GLU A 138 5.66 -3.27 -6.34
N ILE A 139 6.37 -2.69 -5.37
CA ILE A 139 7.38 -1.65 -5.63
C ILE A 139 8.80 -2.04 -5.17
N GLY A 140 9.00 -3.29 -4.74
CA GLY A 140 10.31 -3.84 -4.37
C GLY A 140 10.86 -3.35 -3.02
N ALA A 141 10.19 -2.43 -2.32
CA ALA A 141 10.59 -1.88 -1.03
C ALA A 141 9.39 -1.45 -0.17
N VAL A 142 9.62 -1.17 1.11
CA VAL A 142 8.64 -0.48 1.97
C VAL A 142 9.26 0.86 2.39
N PRO A 143 9.18 1.92 1.56
CA PRO A 143 9.81 3.22 1.84
C PRO A 143 9.02 4.06 2.86
N PHE A 144 8.04 3.48 3.55
CA PHE A 144 7.16 4.15 4.50
C PHE A 144 7.42 3.64 5.91
N SER A 145 7.42 4.53 6.90
CA SER A 145 7.49 4.10 8.30
C SER A 145 6.24 3.31 8.69
N ALA A 146 6.40 2.39 9.66
CA ALA A 146 5.28 1.63 10.21
C ALA A 146 4.15 2.56 10.70
N TRP A 147 4.52 3.69 11.33
CA TRP A 147 3.58 4.71 11.79
C TRP A 147 2.78 5.31 10.62
N TYR A 148 3.43 5.63 9.50
CA TYR A 148 2.76 6.23 8.34
C TYR A 148 1.74 5.28 7.72
N ILE A 149 2.10 4.01 7.55
CA ILE A 149 1.18 2.98 7.03
C ILE A 149 0.00 2.82 7.99
N LYS A 150 0.26 2.61 9.29
CA LYS A 150 -0.79 2.44 10.31
C LYS A 150 -1.74 3.64 10.38
N ASN A 151 -1.22 4.87 10.36
CA ASN A 151 -2.06 6.07 10.37
C ASN A 151 -2.89 6.22 9.08
N SER A 152 -2.38 5.73 7.94
CA SER A 152 -3.12 5.74 6.66
C SER A 152 -4.30 4.76 6.62
N ILE A 153 -4.25 3.69 7.42
CA ILE A 153 -5.28 2.64 7.47
C ILE A 153 -6.07 2.61 8.78
N LYS A 154 -5.87 3.58 9.69
CA LYS A 154 -6.41 3.55 11.06
C LYS A 154 -7.93 3.41 11.14
N GLU A 155 -8.66 3.96 10.16
CA GLU A 155 -10.12 3.88 10.09
C GLU A 155 -10.63 2.48 9.73
N LEU A 156 -9.75 1.61 9.23
CA LEU A 156 -10.06 0.26 8.78
C LEU A 156 -9.70 -0.82 9.82
N THR A 157 -9.02 -0.42 10.90
CA THR A 157 -8.51 -1.31 11.96
C THR A 157 -9.13 -1.01 13.32
N ALA A 158 -10.26 -0.29 13.33
CA ALA A 158 -11.01 0.08 14.54
C ALA A 158 -12.10 -0.93 14.86
#